data_AF-A0A0C2N8N8-F1
#
_entry.id   AF-A0A0C2N8N8-F1
#
_cell.length_a   1.000
_cell.length_b   1.000
_cell.length_c   1.000
_cell.angle_alpha   90.00
_cell.angle_beta   90.00
_cell.angle_gamma   90.00
#
_symmetry.space_group_name_H-M   'P 1'
#
loop_
_entity.id
_entity.type
_entity.pdbx_description
1 polymer ?
#
loop_
_entity_poly.entity_id
_entity_poly.type
_entity_poly.pdbx_seq_one_letter_code
_entity_poly.pdbx_strand_id
1 'polypeptide(L)'
;MKTNRFQQGNKKTEAVKYCLSCNRPVNKVTEEYYSIVRDGKDNQRSEKFKGILTLTSEAGKAFVKAAEFANSKKMHFITVIARYEKAAECFLRAKDSQAFTNYVKAIDLYFKNGKIEKAIECCFRWGNNCAQELGDSNKAEELYKKGEEMRGEHKSSHSCVITNFEEKDYGQDCDKALDTKEKLCAGIVLVRMINCPSMFLNEGHSELVHVKVLQRIQTSIKKENNFH
;
A
#
# COMPACT_ATOMS: atom_id res chain seq x y z
N MET A 1 -57.81 39.31 3.88
CA MET A 1 -56.53 39.33 3.11
C MET A 1 -55.38 39.08 4.08
N LYS A 2 -54.69 37.94 3.98
CA LYS A 2 -53.53 37.61 4.84
C LYS A 2 -52.25 37.89 4.04
N THR A 3 -51.46 38.86 4.47
CA THR A 3 -50.18 39.24 3.86
C THR A 3 -49.07 38.29 4.29
N ASN A 4 -48.54 37.50 3.35
CA ASN A 4 -47.33 36.69 3.51
C ASN A 4 -46.10 37.61 3.55
N ARG A 5 -45.45 37.74 4.72
CA ARG A 5 -44.12 38.35 4.83
C ARG A 5 -43.07 37.30 4.46
N PHE A 6 -42.54 37.40 3.24
CA PHE A 6 -41.32 36.71 2.83
C PHE A 6 -40.13 37.27 3.62
N GLN A 7 -39.57 36.49 4.55
CA GLN A 7 -38.30 36.83 5.18
C GLN A 7 -37.18 36.54 4.19
N GLN A 8 -36.57 37.59 3.65
CA GLN A 8 -35.31 37.49 2.91
C GLN A 8 -34.18 37.23 3.91
N GLY A 9 -33.83 35.95 4.08
CA GLY A 9 -32.65 35.57 4.84
C GLY A 9 -31.39 36.02 4.13
N ASN A 10 -30.61 36.90 4.75
CA ASN A 10 -29.27 37.29 4.32
C ASN A 10 -28.36 36.05 4.23
N LYS A 11 -28.26 35.45 3.03
CA LYS A 11 -27.27 34.42 2.74
C LYS A 11 -25.90 35.08 2.72
N LYS A 12 -25.13 34.90 3.80
CA LYS A 12 -23.70 35.22 3.80
C LYS A 12 -23.03 34.40 2.69
N THR A 13 -22.61 35.04 1.63
CA THR A 13 -21.75 34.45 0.60
C THR A 13 -20.36 34.24 1.20
N GLU A 14 -20.04 33.02 1.63
CA GLU A 14 -18.66 32.65 1.96
C GLU A 14 -17.81 32.79 0.69
N ALA A 15 -16.73 33.55 0.78
CA ALA A 15 -15.79 33.71 -0.32
C ALA A 15 -15.16 32.35 -0.65
N VAL A 16 -15.47 31.83 -1.85
CA VAL A 16 -14.87 30.60 -2.34
C VAL A 16 -13.39 30.86 -2.60
N LYS A 17 -12.50 30.16 -1.90
CA LYS A 17 -11.06 30.21 -2.18
C LYS A 17 -10.78 29.49 -3.48
N TYR A 18 -9.99 30.11 -4.36
CA TYR A 18 -9.55 29.52 -5.62
C TYR A 18 -8.07 29.19 -5.55
N CYS A 19 -7.68 28.05 -6.15
CA CYS A 19 -6.27 27.71 -6.34
C CYS A 19 -5.66 28.68 -7.36
N LEU A 20 -4.63 29.44 -6.97
CA LEU A 20 -4.02 30.49 -7.80
C LEU A 20 -3.43 29.96 -9.12
N SER A 21 -3.00 28.69 -9.17
CA SER A 21 -2.37 28.12 -10.36
C SER A 21 -3.36 27.56 -11.39
N CYS A 22 -4.58 27.18 -10.99
CA CYS A 22 -5.54 26.52 -11.88
C CYS A 22 -6.96 27.08 -11.84
N ASN A 23 -7.18 28.14 -11.07
CA ASN A 23 -8.46 28.83 -10.88
C ASN A 23 -9.65 27.89 -10.59
N ARG A 24 -9.41 26.76 -9.92
CA ARG A 24 -10.47 25.86 -9.44
C ARG A 24 -10.83 26.19 -7.99
N PRO A 25 -12.12 26.14 -7.63
CA PRO A 25 -12.54 26.31 -6.25
C PRO A 25 -11.90 25.21 -5.41
N VAL A 26 -11.21 25.62 -4.35
CA VAL A 26 -10.58 24.68 -3.44
C VAL A 26 -11.69 24.03 -2.63
N ASN A 27 -11.89 22.72 -2.84
CA ASN A 27 -12.88 21.99 -2.07
C ASN A 27 -12.34 21.83 -0.63
N LYS A 28 -13.07 22.40 0.34
CA LYS A 28 -12.76 22.34 1.78
C LYS A 28 -12.49 20.91 2.26
N VAL A 29 -13.16 19.91 1.68
CA VAL A 29 -12.94 18.48 1.99
C VAL A 29 -11.53 18.03 1.60
N THR A 30 -11.01 18.49 0.47
CA THR A 30 -9.63 18.18 0.05
C THR A 30 -8.61 18.85 0.95
N GLU A 31 -8.82 20.08 1.41
CA GLU A 31 -7.89 20.75 2.34
C GLU A 31 -7.78 19.98 3.66
N GLU A 32 -8.91 19.60 4.24
CA GLU A 32 -8.95 18.83 5.49
C GLU A 32 -8.30 17.45 5.33
N TYR A 33 -8.53 16.76 4.21
CA TYR A 33 -7.83 15.52 3.91
C TYR A 33 -6.31 15.73 3.85
N TYR A 34 -5.84 16.74 3.13
CA TYR A 34 -4.41 16.99 2.96
C TYR A 34 -3.72 17.49 4.23
N SER A 35 -4.44 18.18 5.14
CA SER A 35 -3.88 18.53 6.45
C SER A 35 -3.62 17.26 7.28
N ILE A 36 -4.57 16.33 7.34
CA ILE A 36 -4.37 15.05 8.08
C ILE A 36 -3.22 14.24 7.47
N VAL A 37 -3.11 14.19 6.14
CA VAL A 37 -1.99 13.51 5.46
C VAL A 37 -0.66 14.19 5.75
N ARG A 38 -0.64 15.52 5.86
CA ARG A 38 0.56 16.28 6.19
C ARG A 38 1.03 15.95 7.61
N ASP A 39 0.10 15.92 8.58
CA ASP A 39 0.40 15.54 9.96
C ASP A 39 1.05 14.15 10.03
N GLY A 40 0.52 13.17 9.28
CA GLY A 40 1.12 11.83 9.21
C GLY A 40 2.54 11.83 8.61
N LYS A 41 2.80 12.65 7.59
CA LYS A 41 4.13 12.80 7.00
C LYS A 41 5.11 13.54 7.91
N ASP A 42 4.65 14.54 8.64
CA ASP A 42 5.48 15.31 9.56
C ASP A 42 5.89 14.45 10.77
N ASN A 43 4.96 13.63 11.28
CA ASN A 43 5.26 12.59 12.28
C ASN A 43 6.25 11.54 11.75
N GLN A 44 6.11 11.12 10.49
CA GLN A 44 7.06 10.19 9.88
C GLN A 44 8.46 10.81 9.69
N ARG A 45 8.56 12.11 9.41
CA ARG A 45 9.85 12.80 9.23
C ARG A 45 10.55 13.07 10.56
N SER A 46 9.80 13.32 11.62
CA SER A 46 10.36 13.54 12.96
C SER A 46 10.98 12.27 13.55
N GLU A 47 10.72 11.08 12.97
CA GLU A 47 11.37 9.79 13.28
C GLU A 47 12.91 9.87 13.25
N LYS A 48 13.48 10.86 12.54
CA LYS A 48 14.93 11.07 12.48
C LYS A 48 15.55 11.58 13.79
N PHE A 49 14.77 12.11 14.73
CA PHE A 49 15.30 12.87 15.88
C PHE A 49 14.83 12.39 17.26
N LYS A 50 13.77 11.58 17.36
CA LYS A 50 13.28 10.98 18.62
C LYS A 50 13.13 9.48 18.41
N GLY A 51 13.30 8.69 19.48
CA GLY A 51 13.34 7.21 19.44
C GLY A 51 12.35 6.58 18.46
N ILE A 52 12.85 5.64 17.64
CA ILE A 52 12.22 5.11 16.41
C ILE A 52 10.82 4.52 16.64
N LEU A 53 10.54 3.95 17.82
CA LEU A 53 9.34 3.13 18.04
C LEU A 53 8.05 3.95 18.26
N THR A 54 8.10 5.07 18.97
CA THR A 54 6.88 5.82 19.34
C THR A 54 6.34 6.66 18.18
N LEU A 55 7.23 7.25 17.38
CA LEU A 55 6.84 8.14 16.28
C LEU A 55 6.24 7.39 15.08
N THR A 56 6.71 6.17 14.81
CA THR A 56 6.13 5.32 13.76
C THR A 56 4.67 4.99 14.04
N SER A 57 4.28 4.81 15.31
CA SER A 57 2.88 4.57 15.70
C SER A 57 1.98 5.81 15.50
N GLU A 58 2.45 7.01 15.84
CA GLU A 58 1.69 8.25 15.66
C GLU A 58 1.47 8.59 14.18
N ALA A 59 2.51 8.41 13.35
CA ALA A 59 2.38 8.52 11.90
C ALA A 59 1.36 7.52 11.35
N GLY A 60 1.42 6.26 11.81
CA GLY A 60 0.46 5.21 11.46
C GLY A 60 -0.97 5.63 11.76
N LYS A 61 -1.25 6.09 12.99
CA LYS A 61 -2.58 6.57 13.42
C LYS A 61 -3.09 7.74 12.58
N ALA A 62 -2.23 8.71 12.24
CA ALA A 62 -2.61 9.82 11.38
C ALA A 62 -2.99 9.35 9.97
N PHE A 63 -2.27 8.38 9.40
CA PHE A 63 -2.63 7.80 8.11
C PHE A 63 -3.93 6.98 8.16
N VAL A 64 -4.20 6.24 9.25
CA VAL A 64 -5.51 5.59 9.46
C VAL A 64 -6.63 6.63 9.46
N LYS A 65 -6.47 7.73 10.20
CA LYS A 65 -7.43 8.82 10.24
C LYS A 65 -7.66 9.42 8.85
N ALA A 66 -6.59 9.60 8.06
CA ALA A 66 -6.71 10.08 6.68
C ALA A 66 -7.47 9.10 5.78
N ALA A 67 -7.25 7.79 5.93
CA ALA A 67 -7.95 6.76 5.18
C ALA A 67 -9.45 6.74 5.52
N GLU A 68 -9.79 6.75 6.81
CA GLU A 68 -11.17 6.75 7.29
C GLU A 68 -11.90 8.03 6.90
N PHE A 69 -11.24 9.18 6.98
CA PHE A 69 -11.78 10.44 6.48
C PHE A 69 -12.07 10.36 4.97
N ALA A 70 -11.09 9.95 4.16
CA ALA A 70 -11.26 9.81 2.72
C ALA A 70 -12.41 8.86 2.35
N ASN A 71 -12.54 7.74 3.06
CA ASN A 71 -13.62 6.77 2.87
C ASN A 71 -14.99 7.39 3.22
N SER A 72 -15.09 8.11 4.35
CA SER A 72 -16.33 8.78 4.78
C SER A 72 -16.80 9.84 3.79
N LYS A 73 -15.86 10.49 3.10
CA LYS A 73 -16.13 11.50 2.06
C LYS A 73 -16.28 10.90 0.67
N LYS A 74 -16.35 9.57 0.55
CA LYS A 74 -16.46 8.82 -0.72
C LYS A 74 -15.42 9.24 -1.74
N MET A 75 -14.19 9.53 -1.27
CA MET A 75 -13.06 9.75 -2.17
C MET A 75 -12.77 8.46 -2.95
N HIS A 76 -12.06 8.61 -4.06
CA HIS A 76 -11.67 7.46 -4.88
C HIS A 76 -10.98 6.38 -4.04
N PHE A 77 -11.41 5.12 -4.15
CA PHE A 77 -10.99 4.05 -3.24
C PHE A 77 -9.48 3.80 -3.25
N ILE A 78 -8.78 4.04 -4.37
CA ILE A 78 -7.30 3.98 -4.44
C ILE A 78 -6.66 4.98 -3.46
N THR A 79 -7.25 6.16 -3.30
CA THR A 79 -6.78 7.16 -2.32
C THR A 79 -6.94 6.67 -0.89
N VAL A 80 -8.01 5.92 -0.60
CA VAL A 80 -8.25 5.31 0.72
C VAL A 80 -7.25 4.19 0.97
N ILE A 81 -7.09 3.29 0.00
CA ILE A 81 -6.15 2.16 0.05
C ILE A 81 -4.72 2.64 0.28
N ALA A 82 -4.26 3.63 -0.49
CA ALA A 82 -2.90 4.17 -0.36
C ALA A 82 -2.61 4.70 1.05
N ARG A 83 -3.64 5.13 1.80
CA ARG A 83 -3.49 5.58 3.19
C ARG A 83 -3.47 4.42 4.18
N TYR A 84 -4.29 3.38 3.98
CA TYR A 84 -4.16 2.16 4.77
C TYR A 84 -2.82 1.46 4.54
N GLU A 85 -2.31 1.41 3.30
CA GLU A 85 -0.98 0.87 3.00
C GLU A 85 0.12 1.66 3.73
N LYS A 86 0.07 3.00 3.69
CA LYS A 86 1.03 3.84 4.42
C LYS A 86 0.94 3.67 5.93
N ALA A 87 -0.26 3.54 6.49
CA ALA A 87 -0.45 3.22 7.89
C ALA A 87 0.17 1.86 8.24
N ALA A 88 -0.09 0.83 7.42
CA ALA A 88 0.46 -0.50 7.62
C ALA A 88 1.99 -0.51 7.57
N GLU A 89 2.61 0.22 6.63
CA GLU A 89 4.07 0.39 6.58
C GLU A 89 4.63 0.97 7.89
N CYS A 90 3.98 2.01 8.44
CA CYS A 90 4.37 2.61 9.72
C CYS A 90 4.27 1.61 10.87
N PHE A 91 3.15 0.89 11.00
CA PHE A 91 2.98 -0.13 12.04
C PHE A 91 3.92 -1.33 11.87
N LEU A 92 4.25 -1.70 10.64
CA LEU A 92 5.19 -2.79 10.37
C LEU A 92 6.59 -2.46 10.89
N ARG A 93 7.04 -1.20 10.71
CA ARG A 93 8.30 -0.71 11.29
C ARG A 93 8.26 -0.68 12.81
N ALA A 94 7.11 -0.36 13.38
CA ALA A 94 6.85 -0.38 14.82
C ALA A 94 6.72 -1.80 15.40
N LYS A 95 6.74 -2.85 14.56
CA LYS A 95 6.39 -4.23 14.93
C LYS A 95 5.00 -4.34 15.59
N ASP A 96 4.08 -3.49 15.17
CA ASP A 96 2.71 -3.44 15.68
C ASP A 96 1.76 -4.26 14.79
N SER A 97 0.97 -5.11 15.45
CA SER A 97 -0.08 -5.93 14.84
C SER A 97 -1.13 -5.13 14.06
N GLN A 98 -1.29 -3.83 14.34
CA GLN A 98 -2.17 -2.94 13.58
C GLN A 98 -1.83 -2.90 12.08
N ALA A 99 -0.60 -3.25 11.68
CA ALA A 99 -0.24 -3.39 10.27
C ALA A 99 -1.18 -4.35 9.53
N PHE A 100 -1.44 -5.51 10.11
CA PHE A 100 -2.33 -6.52 9.54
C PHE A 100 -3.76 -6.00 9.38
N THR A 101 -4.31 -5.36 10.40
CA THR A 101 -5.67 -4.79 10.34
C THR A 101 -5.81 -3.80 9.18
N ASN A 102 -4.78 -2.98 8.94
CA ASN A 102 -4.79 -2.03 7.84
C ASN A 102 -4.64 -2.70 6.46
N TYR A 103 -3.84 -3.77 6.36
CA TYR A 103 -3.80 -4.61 5.16
C TYR A 103 -5.15 -5.24 4.83
N VAL A 104 -5.84 -5.81 5.82
CA VAL A 104 -7.18 -6.39 5.64
C VAL A 104 -8.18 -5.35 5.15
N LYS A 105 -8.20 -4.15 5.75
CA LYS A 105 -9.05 -3.03 5.30
C LYS A 105 -8.78 -2.64 3.84
N ALA A 106 -7.50 -2.62 3.42
CA ALA A 106 -7.12 -2.30 2.05
C ALA A 106 -7.51 -3.41 1.05
N ILE A 107 -7.30 -4.69 1.41
CA ILE A 107 -7.75 -5.86 0.62
C ILE A 107 -9.27 -5.81 0.41
N ASP A 108 -10.04 -5.56 1.48
CA ASP A 108 -11.51 -5.50 1.40
C ASP A 108 -11.97 -4.38 0.46
N LEU A 109 -11.25 -3.26 0.42
CA LEU A 109 -11.55 -2.17 -0.52
C LEU A 109 -11.24 -2.57 -1.97
N TYR A 110 -10.13 -3.26 -2.25
CA TYR A 110 -9.87 -3.79 -3.59
C TYR A 110 -10.98 -4.76 -4.02
N PHE A 111 -11.34 -5.69 -3.14
CA PHE A 111 -12.38 -6.69 -3.40
C PHE A 111 -13.74 -6.04 -3.69
N LYS A 112 -14.22 -5.14 -2.79
CA LYS A 112 -15.50 -4.44 -2.93
C LYS A 112 -15.61 -3.57 -4.19
N ASN A 113 -14.49 -3.12 -4.76
CA ASN A 113 -14.44 -2.31 -5.98
C ASN A 113 -14.13 -3.17 -7.23
N GLY A 114 -14.31 -4.49 -7.17
CA GLY A 114 -14.16 -5.41 -8.30
C GLY A 114 -12.70 -5.63 -8.74
N LYS A 115 -11.71 -5.21 -7.94
CA LYS A 115 -10.28 -5.43 -8.21
C LYS A 115 -9.81 -6.72 -7.56
N ILE A 116 -10.48 -7.83 -7.89
CA ILE A 116 -10.32 -9.14 -7.24
C ILE A 116 -8.88 -9.65 -7.36
N GLU A 117 -8.30 -9.65 -8.56
CA GLU A 117 -6.93 -10.10 -8.79
C GLU A 117 -5.92 -9.32 -7.93
N LYS A 118 -6.13 -8.01 -7.77
CA LYS A 118 -5.26 -7.16 -6.94
C LYS A 118 -5.46 -7.45 -5.45
N ALA A 119 -6.70 -7.72 -5.02
CA ALA A 119 -6.98 -8.14 -3.65
C ALA A 119 -6.24 -9.45 -3.32
N ILE A 120 -6.31 -10.44 -4.21
CA ILE A 120 -5.61 -11.73 -4.09
C ILE A 120 -4.08 -11.51 -4.05
N GLU A 121 -3.50 -10.75 -4.99
CA GLU A 121 -2.06 -10.43 -4.98
C GLU A 121 -1.63 -9.80 -3.64
N CYS A 122 -2.43 -8.87 -3.13
CA CYS A 122 -2.16 -8.20 -1.86
C CYS A 122 -2.21 -9.15 -0.67
N CYS A 123 -3.11 -10.15 -0.65
CA CYS A 123 -3.13 -11.19 0.38
C CYS A 123 -1.75 -11.88 0.51
N PHE A 124 -1.19 -12.40 -0.58
CA PHE A 124 0.09 -13.09 -0.54
C PHE A 124 1.26 -12.15 -0.26
N ARG A 125 1.31 -10.99 -0.93
CA ARG A 125 2.39 -10.03 -0.75
C ARG A 125 2.46 -9.51 0.68
N TRP A 126 1.32 -9.16 1.28
CA TRP A 126 1.26 -8.62 2.63
C TRP A 126 1.32 -9.71 3.70
N GLY A 127 0.84 -10.92 3.42
CA GLY A 127 1.08 -12.09 4.26
C GLY A 127 2.56 -12.36 4.45
N ASN A 128 3.34 -12.32 3.37
CA ASN A 128 4.79 -12.46 3.45
C ASN A 128 5.45 -11.32 4.25
N ASN A 129 4.99 -10.08 4.07
CA ASN A 129 5.47 -8.96 4.89
C ASN A 129 5.16 -9.18 6.39
N CYS A 130 3.99 -9.70 6.74
CA CYS A 130 3.65 -10.03 8.12
C CYS A 130 4.57 -11.14 8.68
N ALA A 131 4.81 -12.21 7.93
CA ALA A 131 5.73 -13.27 8.36
C ALA A 131 7.16 -12.76 8.57
N GLN A 132 7.70 -12.01 7.60
CA GLN A 132 9.09 -11.55 7.61
C GLN A 132 9.32 -10.42 8.61
N GLU A 133 8.42 -9.45 8.67
CA GLU A 133 8.64 -8.24 9.45
C GLU A 133 7.99 -8.31 10.82
N LEU A 134 6.80 -8.91 11.00
CA LEU A 134 6.23 -9.05 12.35
C LEU A 134 6.70 -10.32 13.07
N GLY A 135 7.25 -11.30 12.35
CA GLY A 135 7.52 -12.62 12.89
C GLY A 135 6.22 -13.38 13.24
N ASP A 136 5.07 -12.94 12.71
CA ASP A 136 3.75 -13.48 13.03
C ASP A 136 3.26 -14.34 11.86
N SER A 137 3.65 -15.62 11.88
CA SER A 137 3.27 -16.61 10.88
C SER A 137 1.76 -16.86 10.85
N ASN A 138 1.07 -16.69 11.98
CA ASN A 138 -0.38 -16.93 12.06
C ASN A 138 -1.13 -15.88 11.24
N LYS A 139 -0.77 -14.60 11.38
CA LYS A 139 -1.35 -13.52 10.56
C LYS A 139 -1.01 -13.66 9.08
N ALA A 140 0.18 -14.15 8.75
CA ALA A 140 0.53 -14.44 7.37
C ALA A 140 -0.38 -15.53 6.77
N GLU A 141 -0.57 -16.62 7.51
CA GLU A 141 -1.45 -17.73 7.12
C GLU A 141 -2.90 -17.28 6.95
N GLU A 142 -3.41 -16.41 7.83
CA GLU A 142 -4.74 -15.81 7.69
C GLU A 142 -4.91 -15.06 6.36
N LEU A 143 -3.90 -14.28 5.94
CA LEU A 143 -3.93 -13.59 4.65
C LEU A 143 -3.83 -14.57 3.49
N TYR A 144 -2.97 -15.58 3.57
CA TYR A 144 -2.86 -16.60 2.51
C TYR A 144 -4.16 -17.36 2.31
N LYS A 145 -4.77 -17.83 3.40
CA LYS A 145 -6.06 -18.50 3.38
C LYS A 145 -7.13 -17.61 2.76
N LYS A 146 -7.20 -16.33 3.15
CA LYS A 146 -8.13 -15.35 2.55
C LYS A 146 -7.90 -15.17 1.04
N GLY A 147 -6.64 -15.16 0.60
CA GLY A 147 -6.29 -15.11 -0.82
C GLY A 147 -6.75 -16.35 -1.60
N GLU A 148 -6.57 -17.54 -1.03
CA GLU A 148 -7.02 -18.81 -1.61
C GLU A 148 -8.54 -18.93 -1.65
N GLU A 149 -9.25 -18.50 -0.60
CA GLU A 149 -10.72 -18.44 -0.57
C GLU A 149 -11.25 -17.55 -1.70
N MET A 150 -10.74 -16.32 -1.84
CA MET A 150 -11.10 -15.42 -2.94
C MET A 150 -10.81 -16.02 -4.31
N ARG A 151 -9.70 -16.75 -4.44
CA ARG A 151 -9.33 -17.44 -5.68
C ARG A 151 -10.35 -18.52 -6.04
N GLY A 152 -10.73 -19.34 -5.07
CA GLY A 152 -11.73 -20.40 -5.22
C GLY A 152 -13.09 -19.86 -5.62
N GLU A 153 -13.56 -18.80 -4.96
CA GLU A 153 -14.86 -18.17 -5.22
C GLU A 153 -14.97 -17.59 -6.64
N HIS A 154 -13.89 -16.97 -7.12
CA HIS A 154 -13.90 -16.27 -8.42
C HIS A 154 -13.33 -17.09 -9.58
N LYS A 155 -12.96 -18.35 -9.35
CA LYS A 155 -12.33 -19.24 -10.34
C LYS A 155 -11.13 -18.58 -11.03
N SER A 156 -10.42 -17.72 -10.31
CA SER A 156 -9.24 -17.04 -10.83
C SER A 156 -8.14 -18.08 -11.00
N SER A 157 -7.94 -18.55 -12.23
CA SER A 157 -6.84 -19.44 -12.60
C SER A 157 -5.53 -18.65 -12.58
N HIS A 158 -5.02 -18.32 -11.41
CA HIS A 158 -3.71 -17.70 -11.33
C HIS A 158 -2.62 -18.77 -11.49
N SER A 159 -1.87 -18.68 -12.60
CA SER A 159 -0.53 -19.25 -12.71
C SER A 159 0.45 -18.34 -11.95
N CYS A 160 0.79 -18.65 -10.70
CA CYS A 160 1.97 -18.04 -10.10
C CYS A 160 3.12 -18.30 -11.06
N VAL A 161 3.64 -17.26 -11.72
CA VAL A 161 4.68 -17.44 -12.74
C VAL A 161 5.93 -18.07 -12.11
N ILE A 162 6.04 -18.02 -10.78
CA ILE A 162 7.02 -18.78 -10.01
C ILE A 162 6.25 -19.79 -9.17
N THR A 163 6.12 -21.01 -9.70
CA THR A 163 5.52 -22.13 -8.95
C THR A 163 6.55 -22.87 -8.11
N ASN A 164 7.84 -22.89 -8.49
CA ASN A 164 8.92 -23.47 -7.71
C ASN A 164 10.24 -22.73 -7.97
N PHE A 165 10.91 -22.27 -6.91
CA PHE A 165 12.32 -21.90 -6.94
C PHE A 165 13.10 -23.04 -6.32
N GLU A 166 13.74 -23.87 -7.14
CA GLU A 166 14.62 -24.92 -6.64
C GLU A 166 16.06 -24.40 -6.70
N GLU A 167 16.70 -24.23 -5.55
CA GLU A 167 18.06 -23.68 -5.45
C GLU A 167 19.07 -24.45 -6.32
N LYS A 168 18.89 -25.77 -6.45
CA LYS A 168 19.71 -26.63 -7.31
C LYS A 168 19.67 -26.26 -8.81
N ASP A 169 18.59 -25.65 -9.30
CA ASP A 169 18.44 -25.26 -10.70
C ASP A 169 19.31 -24.04 -11.07
N TYR A 170 19.75 -23.31 -10.03
CA TYR A 170 20.59 -22.12 -10.12
C TYR A 170 22.00 -22.38 -9.59
N GLY A 171 22.18 -23.32 -8.66
CA GLY A 171 23.48 -23.61 -8.04
C GLY A 171 24.04 -22.35 -7.36
N GLN A 172 25.31 -22.02 -7.64
CA GLN A 172 25.94 -20.76 -7.18
C GLN A 172 25.82 -19.61 -8.21
N ASP A 173 25.11 -19.83 -9.32
CA ASP A 173 24.98 -18.84 -10.40
C ASP A 173 23.93 -17.78 -10.07
N CYS A 174 24.39 -16.75 -9.35
CA CYS A 174 23.56 -15.61 -8.94
C CYS A 174 23.03 -14.81 -10.14
N ASP A 175 23.76 -14.77 -11.26
CA ASP A 175 23.37 -14.03 -12.45
C ASP A 175 22.20 -14.72 -13.16
N LYS A 176 22.22 -16.05 -13.23
CA LYS A 176 21.09 -16.84 -13.75
C LYS A 176 19.83 -16.68 -12.91
N ALA A 177 19.96 -16.62 -11.58
CA ALA A 177 18.83 -16.36 -10.70
C ALA A 177 18.25 -14.95 -10.87
N LEU A 178 19.13 -13.95 -11.05
CA LEU A 178 18.74 -12.56 -11.33
C LEU A 178 18.06 -12.42 -12.69
N ASP A 179 18.63 -12.98 -13.76
CA ASP A 179 18.06 -12.96 -15.11
C ASP A 179 16.68 -13.66 -15.15
N THR A 180 16.54 -14.80 -14.47
CA THR A 180 15.25 -15.50 -14.38
C THR A 180 14.21 -14.63 -13.68
N LYS A 181 14.59 -13.99 -12.56
CA LYS A 181 13.74 -13.03 -11.86
C LYS A 181 13.36 -11.84 -12.76
N GLU A 182 14.29 -11.27 -13.50
CA GLU A 182 14.04 -10.15 -14.42
C GLU A 182 13.08 -10.56 -15.55
N LYS A 183 13.26 -11.74 -16.14
CA LYS A 183 12.36 -12.29 -17.17
C LYS A 183 10.95 -12.53 -16.64
N LEU A 184 10.83 -13.03 -15.42
CA LEU A 184 9.55 -13.22 -14.73
C LEU A 184 8.85 -11.87 -14.49
N CYS A 185 9.59 -10.87 -14.03
CA CYS A 185 9.07 -9.52 -13.85
C CYS A 185 8.68 -8.87 -15.18
N ALA A 186 9.49 -9.02 -16.24
CA ALA A 186 9.19 -8.49 -17.57
C ALA A 186 7.96 -9.14 -18.20
N GLY A 187 7.77 -10.45 -18.02
CA GLY A 187 6.57 -11.18 -18.45
C GLY A 187 5.30 -10.69 -17.74
N ILE A 188 5.37 -10.45 -16.42
CA ILE A 188 4.26 -9.89 -15.64
C ILE A 188 3.92 -8.46 -16.09
N VAL A 189 4.93 -7.64 -16.41
CA VAL A 189 4.71 -6.29 -16.94
C VAL A 189 4.09 -6.34 -18.33
N LEU A 190 4.52 -7.25 -19.21
CA LEU A 190 3.99 -7.38 -20.57
C LEU A 190 2.51 -7.84 -20.57
N VAL A 191 2.15 -8.81 -19.73
CA VAL A 191 0.75 -9.26 -19.57
C VAL A 191 -0.12 -8.13 -19.01
N ARG A 192 0.41 -7.32 -18.08
CA ARG A 192 -0.27 -6.13 -17.56
C ARG A 192 -0.44 -5.03 -18.60
N MET A 193 0.54 -4.82 -19.47
CA MET A 193 0.48 -3.84 -20.55
C MET A 193 -0.56 -4.23 -21.63
N ILE A 194 -0.71 -5.52 -21.91
CA ILE A 194 -1.71 -6.02 -22.86
C ILE A 194 -3.13 -5.90 -22.29
N ASN A 195 -3.32 -6.13 -20.99
CA ASN A 195 -4.65 -6.17 -20.38
C ASN A 195 -5.14 -4.84 -19.78
N CYS A 196 -4.27 -3.85 -19.52
CA CYS A 196 -4.71 -2.55 -18.97
C CYS A 196 -3.73 -1.39 -19.27
N PRO A 197 -3.81 -0.75 -20.45
CA PRO A 197 -2.86 0.30 -20.86
C PRO A 197 -2.89 1.60 -20.02
N SER A 198 -3.91 1.82 -19.18
CA SER A 198 -4.21 3.15 -18.64
C SER A 198 -3.60 3.50 -17.26
N MET A 199 -2.65 2.72 -16.72
CA MET A 199 -2.16 2.91 -15.33
C MET A 199 -0.76 3.53 -15.15
N PHE A 200 -0.03 3.89 -16.21
CA PHE A 200 1.35 4.39 -16.05
C PHE A 200 1.42 5.91 -15.84
N LEU A 201 1.04 6.37 -14.65
CA LEU A 201 1.55 7.63 -14.07
C LEU A 201 1.70 7.46 -12.55
N ASN A 202 2.94 7.26 -12.09
CA ASN A 202 3.44 7.28 -10.71
C ASN A 202 3.63 5.92 -9.99
N GLU A 203 4.74 5.21 -10.27
CA GLU A 203 5.32 4.26 -9.30
C GLU A 203 6.85 4.42 -9.25
N GLY A 204 7.36 4.98 -8.15
CA GLY A 204 8.79 5.18 -7.87
C GLY A 204 9.24 4.56 -6.55
N HIS A 205 8.65 3.43 -6.13
CA HIS A 205 8.90 2.85 -4.80
C HIS A 205 9.19 1.34 -4.76
N SER A 206 9.42 0.69 -5.92
CA SER A 206 9.73 -0.75 -5.99
C SER A 206 11.21 -1.10 -5.77
N GLU A 207 12.14 -0.13 -5.75
CA GLU A 207 13.58 -0.42 -5.68
C GLU A 207 14.08 -0.85 -4.29
N LEU A 208 13.38 -0.50 -3.20
CA LEU A 208 13.92 -0.69 -1.84
C LEU A 208 13.89 -2.16 -1.36
N VAL A 209 13.00 -3.00 -1.90
CA VAL A 209 12.93 -4.44 -1.55
C VAL A 209 14.04 -5.23 -2.26
N HIS A 210 14.46 -4.77 -3.45
CA HIS A 210 15.53 -5.40 -4.23
C HIS A 210 16.91 -5.29 -3.53
N VAL A 211 17.21 -4.15 -2.91
CA VAL A 211 18.51 -3.91 -2.26
C VAL A 211 18.73 -4.82 -1.05
N LYS A 212 17.67 -5.10 -0.25
CA LYS A 212 17.80 -5.93 0.96
C LYS A 212 18.02 -7.42 0.66
N VAL A 213 17.42 -7.96 -0.40
CA VAL A 213 17.63 -9.36 -0.83
C VAL A 213 19.05 -9.55 -1.33
N LEU A 214 19.54 -8.61 -2.16
CA LEU A 214 20.92 -8.63 -2.65
C LEU A 214 21.95 -8.49 -1.53
N GLN A 215 21.68 -7.64 -0.52
CA GLN A 215 22.56 -7.51 0.65
C GLN A 215 22.64 -8.80 1.49
N ARG A 216 21.53 -9.55 1.63
CA ARG A 216 21.53 -10.85 2.34
C ARG A 216 22.32 -11.91 1.58
N ILE A 217 22.17 -11.98 0.26
CA ILE A 217 22.93 -12.91 -0.60
C ILE A 217 24.43 -12.57 -0.52
N GLN A 218 24.80 -11.29 -0.63
CA GLN A 218 26.20 -10.86 -0.51
C GLN A 218 26.81 -11.11 0.88
N THR A 219 26.03 -11.04 1.96
CA THR A 219 26.54 -11.35 3.31
C THR A 219 26.71 -12.85 3.55
N SER A 220 25.88 -13.70 2.94
CA SER A 220 26.07 -15.16 2.97
C SER A 220 27.34 -15.58 2.21
N ILE A 221 27.57 -15.04 1.00
CA ILE A 221 28.77 -15.33 0.20
C ILE A 221 30.07 -14.92 0.91
N LYS A 222 30.08 -13.76 1.60
CA LYS A 222 31.26 -13.32 2.38
C LYS A 222 31.56 -14.18 3.60
N LYS A 223 30.57 -14.88 4.18
CA LYS A 223 30.81 -15.78 5.31
C LYS A 223 31.48 -17.07 4.87
N GLU A 224 31.12 -17.61 3.71
CA GLU A 224 31.71 -18.84 3.17
C GLU A 224 33.18 -18.65 2.74
N ASN A 225 33.51 -17.50 2.15
CA ASN A 225 34.88 -17.21 1.71
C ASN A 225 35.88 -16.88 2.82
N ASN A 226 35.45 -16.76 4.08
CA ASN A 226 36.35 -16.52 5.23
C ASN A 226 36.69 -17.81 6.00
N PHE A 227 36.29 -18.99 5.51
CA PHE A 227 36.60 -20.30 6.10
C PHE A 227 37.69 -21.09 5.34
N HIS A 228 38.43 -20.42 4.45
CA HIS A 228 39.62 -20.94 3.79
C HIS A 228 40.82 -20.04 4.07
#